data_AF-A0A9W6PSM8-F1
#
_entry.id   AF-A0A9W6PSM8-F1
#
_cell.length_a   1.000
_cell.length_b   1.000
_cell.length_c   1.000
_cell.angle_alpha   90.00
_cell.angle_beta   90.00
_cell.angle_gamma   90.00
#
_symmetry.space_group_name_H-M   'P 1'
#
loop_
_entity.id
_entity.type
_entity.pdbx_description
1 polymer ?
#
loop_
_entity_poly.entity_id
_entity_poly.type
_entity_poly.pdbx_seq_one_letter_code
_entity_poly.pdbx_strand_id
1 'polypeptide(L)'
;MTAPNPDACERALACRVLDALLRENYGNLRRFVDPDKRTLASPDLPPIRLRPHRFLYDFAVEPGQDLGLDDVLRLARHVADPRDDIASFERECRDALATMRLHKRVHPEMLARLDRIPGERRRGPGTYYDTLAAYNDHPVYPTGLARTGLTEQDQRAHAPEFAPSFPLRWAAVPREQVTTTGVKPAWWPSPEDVGLAPAMATTHELFPVHPLSARHVLNHDDVMLAPDARVEVVPTLSMRTVAVAPLTHLKMPLPTSTLGLRNRRTIVPRTLPDGALVERILRLVLDREPGMPVLLADEQTFGHADSPMLGYLVRRFPEVTAHAHVVPVAALLAKAPDGTHVIEQWDVPALFGAYLDVLLRWNVTLFRYGIALEAHQQNVSLVLTGDETPSLLLKDNDGTLIDPDRLAGALGPAADAAAGFADPRMTTRDPEALARVFVTITLHLCAAALAFGLAERGLLPLRTGLAMIRDRLDAALGPEDAFLRSRTLDADRLPTKAMVTAGTLVDKARTGAADINKHYGPPGPNYLRDIEPCS
;
A
#
# COMPACT_ATOMS: atom_id res chain seq x y z
N MET A 1 -1.75 -21.94 34.96
CA MET A 1 -1.97 -20.48 34.99
C MET A 1 -2.95 -20.16 33.89
N THR A 2 -4.14 -19.69 34.23
CA THR A 2 -5.09 -19.15 33.23
C THR A 2 -4.42 -17.98 32.53
N ALA A 3 -4.42 -17.97 31.20
CA ALA A 3 -3.93 -16.84 30.44
C ALA A 3 -4.69 -15.57 30.87
N PRO A 4 -4.05 -14.40 30.97
CA PRO A 4 -4.75 -13.15 31.26
C PRO A 4 -5.81 -12.90 30.18
N ASN A 5 -6.95 -12.34 30.57
CA ASN A 5 -8.00 -11.97 29.62
C ASN A 5 -7.44 -11.05 28.53
N PRO A 6 -7.77 -11.27 27.25
CA PRO A 6 -7.23 -10.46 26.15
C PRO A 6 -7.64 -8.99 26.35
N ASP A 7 -6.74 -8.06 26.01
CA ASP A 7 -7.11 -6.64 26.02
C ASP A 7 -7.90 -6.25 24.74
N ALA A 8 -8.29 -4.97 24.65
CA ALA A 8 -9.05 -4.49 23.49
C ALA A 8 -8.27 -4.55 22.16
N CYS A 9 -6.95 -4.32 22.18
CA CYS A 9 -6.12 -4.43 20.97
C CYS A 9 -6.05 -5.89 20.51
N GLU A 10 -5.92 -6.81 21.45
CA GLU A 10 -5.85 -8.25 21.16
C GLU A 10 -7.16 -8.78 20.59
N ARG A 11 -8.30 -8.44 21.20
CA ARG A 11 -9.63 -8.82 20.66
C ARG A 11 -9.86 -8.27 19.25
N ALA A 12 -9.48 -7.01 19.01
CA ALA A 12 -9.61 -6.38 17.71
C ALA A 12 -8.74 -7.08 16.65
N LEU A 13 -7.48 -7.40 17.00
CA LEU A 13 -6.60 -8.12 16.10
C LEU A 13 -7.10 -9.54 15.84
N ALA A 14 -7.58 -10.25 16.86
CA ALA A 14 -8.13 -11.60 16.73
C ALA A 14 -9.29 -11.65 15.73
N CYS A 15 -10.25 -10.71 15.84
CA CYS A 15 -11.35 -10.59 14.89
C CYS A 15 -10.83 -10.38 13.45
N ARG A 16 -9.90 -9.44 13.26
CA ARG A 16 -9.35 -9.14 11.93
C ARG A 16 -8.57 -10.30 11.32
N VAL A 17 -7.78 -11.00 12.13
CA VAL A 17 -7.05 -12.20 11.70
C VAL A 17 -8.04 -13.28 11.25
N LEU A 18 -9.06 -13.57 12.05
CA LEU A 18 -10.06 -14.58 11.71
C LEU A 18 -10.89 -14.19 10.47
N ASP A 19 -11.26 -12.91 10.34
CA ASP A 19 -11.92 -12.38 9.15
C ASP A 19 -11.08 -12.62 7.88
N ALA A 20 -9.78 -12.37 7.95
CA ALA A 20 -8.88 -12.61 6.84
C ALA A 20 -8.78 -14.10 6.48
N LEU A 21 -8.65 -14.99 7.47
CA LEU A 21 -8.61 -16.44 7.25
C LEU A 21 -9.90 -16.97 6.62
N LEU A 22 -11.07 -16.49 7.07
CA LEU A 22 -12.37 -16.82 6.49
C LEU A 22 -12.52 -16.29 5.07
N ARG A 23 -12.15 -15.03 4.84
CA ARG A 23 -12.17 -14.40 3.52
C ARG A 23 -11.30 -15.17 2.53
N GLU A 24 -10.12 -15.62 2.93
CA GLU A 24 -9.22 -16.36 2.05
C GLU A 24 -9.54 -17.87 1.98
N ASN A 25 -10.51 -18.34 2.77
CA ASN A 25 -10.84 -19.75 2.96
C ASN A 25 -9.62 -20.62 3.29
N TYR A 26 -8.71 -20.09 4.12
CA TYR A 26 -7.50 -20.79 4.53
C TYR A 26 -7.85 -22.12 5.21
N GLY A 27 -7.19 -23.22 4.84
CA GLY A 27 -7.46 -24.54 5.42
C GLY A 27 -8.91 -25.05 5.22
N ASN A 28 -9.62 -24.52 4.22
CA ASN A 28 -11.06 -24.77 4.02
C ASN A 28 -11.93 -24.36 5.22
N LEU A 29 -11.55 -23.31 5.94
CA LEU A 29 -12.21 -22.86 7.16
C LEU A 29 -13.70 -22.56 6.98
N ARG A 30 -14.13 -22.13 5.78
CA ARG A 30 -15.55 -21.85 5.49
C ARG A 30 -16.45 -23.07 5.65
N ARG A 31 -15.92 -24.30 5.60
CA ARG A 31 -16.72 -25.54 5.83
C ARG A 31 -17.33 -25.61 7.23
N PHE A 32 -16.78 -24.87 8.18
CA PHE A 32 -17.23 -24.85 9.57
C PHE A 32 -18.21 -23.70 9.83
N VAL A 33 -18.54 -22.89 8.83
CA VAL A 33 -19.53 -21.81 8.94
C VAL A 33 -20.93 -22.39 8.76
N ASP A 34 -21.80 -22.19 9.74
CA ASP A 34 -23.24 -22.35 9.63
C ASP A 34 -23.82 -20.98 9.23
N PRO A 35 -24.21 -20.78 7.95
CA PRO A 35 -24.65 -19.48 7.45
C PRO A 35 -26.02 -19.07 8.02
N ASP A 36 -26.87 -20.04 8.35
CA ASP A 36 -28.21 -19.79 8.87
C ASP A 36 -28.15 -19.29 10.31
N LYS A 37 -27.29 -19.92 11.13
CA LYS A 37 -27.03 -19.48 12.51
C LYS A 37 -26.02 -18.34 12.60
N ARG A 38 -25.29 -18.07 11.51
CA ARG A 38 -24.18 -17.12 11.44
C ARG A 38 -23.15 -17.42 12.54
N THR A 39 -22.70 -18.66 12.58
CA THR A 39 -21.70 -19.11 13.54
C THR A 39 -20.60 -19.90 12.85
N LEU A 40 -19.37 -19.74 13.32
CA LEU A 40 -18.25 -20.58 12.98
C LEU A 40 -18.05 -21.62 14.08
N ALA A 41 -18.19 -22.90 13.73
CA ALA A 41 -17.89 -24.00 14.62
C ALA A 41 -16.36 -24.14 14.79
N SER A 42 -15.95 -24.44 16.02
CA SER A 42 -14.56 -24.70 16.38
C SER A 42 -14.51 -25.93 17.28
N PRO A 43 -13.52 -26.83 17.15
CA PRO A 43 -13.40 -28.01 18.01
C PRO A 43 -13.25 -27.66 19.50
N ASP A 44 -12.51 -26.58 19.78
CA ASP A 44 -12.02 -26.27 21.13
C ASP A 44 -12.56 -24.94 21.69
N LEU A 45 -13.47 -24.27 20.96
CA LEU A 45 -14.04 -22.99 21.34
C LEU A 45 -15.57 -23.05 21.25
N PRO A 46 -16.28 -22.26 22.08
CA PRO A 46 -17.70 -21.98 21.83
C PRO A 46 -17.92 -21.48 20.40
N PRO A 47 -19.11 -21.71 19.80
CA PRO A 47 -19.42 -21.21 18.47
C PRO A 47 -19.15 -19.70 18.35
N ILE A 48 -18.27 -19.34 17.43
CA ILE A 48 -17.88 -17.94 17.21
C ILE A 48 -18.98 -17.27 16.39
N ARG A 49 -19.54 -16.17 16.91
CA ARG A 49 -20.63 -15.45 16.24
C ARG A 49 -20.11 -14.64 15.06
N LEU A 50 -20.88 -14.63 13.98
CA LEU A 50 -20.65 -13.88 12.77
C LEU A 50 -21.82 -12.92 12.50
N ARG A 51 -21.54 -11.84 11.80
CA ARG A 51 -22.52 -10.87 11.28
C ARG A 51 -22.41 -10.75 9.76
N PRO A 52 -23.49 -10.34 9.08
CA PRO A 52 -23.39 -9.91 7.69
C PRO A 52 -22.38 -8.75 7.56
N HIS A 53 -21.55 -8.80 6.52
CA HIS A 53 -20.56 -7.74 6.24
C HIS A 53 -20.54 -7.34 4.77
N ARG A 54 -20.42 -8.32 3.87
CA ARG A 54 -20.38 -8.17 2.41
C ARG A 54 -19.21 -7.38 1.82
N PHE A 55 -18.19 -7.03 2.61
CA PHE A 55 -16.92 -6.56 2.05
C PHE A 55 -15.97 -7.75 1.92
N LEU A 56 -15.69 -8.17 0.68
CA LEU A 56 -14.81 -9.30 0.30
C LEU A 56 -15.27 -10.69 0.76
N TYR A 57 -16.08 -10.79 1.81
CA TYR A 57 -16.74 -12.01 2.26
C TYR A 57 -18.14 -11.69 2.79
N ASP A 58 -19.04 -12.67 2.77
CA ASP A 58 -20.44 -12.49 3.16
C ASP A 58 -20.59 -12.15 4.65
N PHE A 59 -19.68 -12.69 5.47
CA PHE A 59 -19.69 -12.55 6.92
C PHE A 59 -18.42 -11.87 7.46
N ALA A 60 -18.53 -11.30 8.65
CA ALA A 60 -17.40 -10.93 9.50
C ALA A 60 -17.65 -11.41 10.93
N VAL A 61 -16.58 -11.53 11.71
CA VAL A 61 -16.65 -11.86 13.14
C VAL A 61 -17.42 -10.77 13.88
N GLU A 62 -18.38 -11.19 14.71
CA GLU A 62 -19.13 -10.28 15.57
C GLU A 62 -18.17 -9.70 16.64
N PRO A 63 -18.03 -8.37 16.76
CA PRO A 63 -17.15 -7.80 17.78
C PRO A 63 -17.68 -8.02 19.20
N GLY A 64 -16.82 -7.87 20.20
CA GLY A 64 -17.21 -7.88 21.62
C GLY A 64 -17.49 -9.26 22.21
N GLN A 65 -17.31 -10.34 21.45
CA GLN A 65 -17.24 -11.70 22.01
C GLN A 65 -15.87 -11.98 22.64
N ASP A 66 -15.82 -12.97 23.54
CA ASP A 66 -14.58 -13.40 24.20
C ASP A 66 -13.76 -14.27 23.24
N LEU A 67 -12.98 -13.60 22.39
CA LEU A 67 -12.12 -14.21 21.38
C LEU A 67 -10.74 -13.56 21.46
N GLY A 68 -9.75 -14.33 21.90
CA GLY A 68 -8.35 -13.92 21.97
C GLY A 68 -7.54 -14.31 20.73
N LEU A 69 -6.31 -13.81 20.62
CA LEU A 69 -5.45 -14.15 19.49
C LEU A 69 -5.05 -15.63 19.53
N ASP A 70 -4.76 -16.18 20.70
CA ASP A 70 -4.40 -17.59 20.85
C ASP A 70 -5.54 -18.54 20.43
N ASP A 71 -6.81 -18.15 20.60
CA ASP A 71 -7.97 -18.89 20.11
C ASP A 71 -7.97 -19.01 18.59
N VAL A 72 -7.75 -17.89 17.91
CA VAL A 72 -7.69 -17.82 16.45
C VAL A 72 -6.47 -18.58 15.92
N LEU A 73 -5.33 -18.49 16.60
CA LEU A 73 -4.12 -19.22 16.22
C LEU A 73 -4.27 -20.74 16.42
N ARG A 74 -4.98 -21.19 17.47
CA ARG A 74 -5.36 -22.61 17.62
C ARG A 74 -6.23 -23.09 16.46
N LEU A 75 -7.24 -22.32 16.09
CA LEU A 75 -8.09 -22.64 14.95
C LEU A 75 -7.28 -22.70 13.64
N ALA A 76 -6.38 -21.74 13.41
CA ALA A 76 -5.50 -21.74 12.25
C ALA A 76 -4.61 -23.00 12.20
N ARG A 77 -4.01 -23.41 13.33
CA ARG A 77 -3.25 -24.68 13.42
C ARG A 77 -4.09 -25.90 13.13
N HIS A 78 -5.34 -25.92 13.60
CA HIS A 78 -6.24 -27.07 13.40
C HIS A 78 -6.56 -27.31 11.92
N VAL A 79 -6.65 -26.24 11.12
CA VAL A 79 -6.99 -26.33 9.69
C VAL A 79 -5.77 -26.29 8.76
N ALA A 80 -4.58 -26.02 9.29
CA ALA A 80 -3.35 -25.86 8.51
C ALA A 80 -2.89 -27.18 7.88
N ASP A 81 -2.31 -27.08 6.68
CA ASP A 81 -1.48 -28.16 6.14
C ASP A 81 -0.16 -28.20 6.94
N PRO A 82 0.41 -29.37 7.26
CA PRO A 82 1.68 -29.47 8.00
C PRO A 82 2.87 -28.72 7.39
N ARG A 83 2.80 -28.35 6.10
CA ARG A 83 3.83 -27.57 5.38
C ARG A 83 3.61 -26.07 5.43
N ASP A 84 2.51 -25.60 6.01
CA ASP A 84 2.23 -24.17 6.14
C ASP A 84 3.10 -23.55 7.24
N ASP A 85 3.55 -22.31 7.02
CA ASP A 85 4.40 -21.56 7.96
C ASP A 85 3.55 -20.82 9.00
N ILE A 86 2.79 -21.60 9.77
CA ILE A 86 1.98 -21.08 10.88
C ILE A 86 2.87 -20.38 11.90
N ALA A 87 4.07 -20.90 12.17
CA ALA A 87 4.98 -20.31 13.14
C ALA A 87 5.37 -18.87 12.79
N SER A 88 5.66 -18.57 11.51
CA SER A 88 5.90 -17.20 11.06
C SER A 88 4.65 -16.33 11.15
N PHE A 89 3.49 -16.86 10.78
CA PHE A 89 2.23 -16.12 10.89
C PHE A 89 1.90 -15.75 12.33
N GLU A 90 2.14 -16.66 13.28
CA GLU A 90 1.96 -16.35 14.69
C GLU A 90 2.90 -15.26 15.19
N ARG A 91 4.18 -15.27 14.76
CA ARG A 91 5.12 -14.20 15.08
C ARG A 91 4.66 -12.87 14.51
N GLU A 92 4.21 -12.86 13.26
CA GLU A 92 3.66 -11.67 12.61
C GLU A 92 2.43 -11.11 13.35
N CYS A 93 1.51 -11.97 13.80
CA CYS A 93 0.38 -11.58 14.63
C CYS A 93 0.83 -10.97 15.97
N ARG A 94 1.85 -11.56 16.62
CA ARG A 94 2.38 -11.05 17.89
C ARG A 94 3.11 -9.70 17.70
N ASP A 95 3.88 -9.54 16.62
CA ASP A 95 4.52 -8.28 16.25
C ASP A 95 3.47 -7.17 15.99
N ALA A 96 2.40 -7.50 15.27
CA ALA A 96 1.28 -6.59 15.05
C ALA A 96 0.61 -6.19 16.37
N LEU A 97 0.35 -7.15 17.27
CA LEU A 97 -0.26 -6.87 18.56
C LEU A 97 0.62 -5.97 19.44
N ALA A 98 1.92 -6.24 19.49
CA ALA A 98 2.89 -5.40 20.21
C ALA A 98 2.88 -3.97 19.67
N THR A 99 2.84 -3.81 18.34
CA THR A 99 2.80 -2.51 17.66
C THR A 99 1.49 -1.78 17.92
N MET A 100 0.33 -2.46 17.83
CA MET A 100 -0.97 -1.89 18.19
C MET A 100 -1.03 -1.38 19.64
N ARG A 101 -0.48 -2.16 20.58
CA ARG A 101 -0.38 -1.76 21.99
C ARG A 101 0.54 -0.55 22.16
N LEU A 102 1.66 -0.50 21.46
CA LEU A 102 2.57 0.64 21.45
C LEU A 102 1.87 1.89 20.90
N HIS A 103 1.25 1.79 19.73
CA HIS A 103 0.51 2.87 19.08
C HIS A 103 -0.57 3.43 20.00
N LYS A 104 -1.38 2.57 20.63
CA LYS A 104 -2.41 3.00 21.59
C LYS A 104 -1.86 3.85 22.72
N ARG A 105 -0.64 3.56 23.22
CA ARG A 105 0.00 4.33 24.29
C ARG A 105 0.50 5.70 23.81
N VAL A 106 1.07 5.77 22.62
CA VAL A 106 1.80 6.96 22.13
C VAL A 106 0.95 7.89 21.26
N HIS A 107 -0.15 7.40 20.68
CA HIS A 107 -0.96 8.15 19.73
C HIS A 107 -1.48 9.50 20.27
N PRO A 108 -1.98 9.62 21.53
CA PRO A 108 -2.42 10.92 22.05
C PRO A 108 -1.31 11.97 22.08
N GLU A 109 -0.10 11.58 22.49
CA GLU A 109 1.07 12.47 22.48
C GLU A 109 1.44 12.88 21.05
N MET A 110 1.38 11.93 20.11
CA MET A 110 1.66 12.21 18.71
C MET A 110 0.66 13.18 18.10
N LEU A 111 -0.64 13.01 18.35
CA LEU A 111 -1.67 13.95 17.90
C LEU A 111 -1.42 15.36 18.46
N ALA A 112 -1.07 15.48 19.75
CA ALA A 112 -0.73 16.77 20.36
C ALA A 112 0.55 17.40 19.77
N ARG A 113 1.50 16.59 19.30
CA ARG A 113 2.68 17.08 18.58
C ARG A 113 2.32 17.57 17.18
N LEU A 114 1.47 16.84 16.46
CA LEU A 114 1.01 17.21 15.12
C LEU A 114 0.12 18.46 15.14
N ASP A 115 -0.70 18.63 16.19
CA ASP A 115 -1.55 19.82 16.35
C ASP A 115 -0.74 21.13 16.36
N ARG A 116 0.44 21.08 16.98
CA ARG A 116 1.38 22.22 17.07
C ARG A 116 2.05 22.57 15.74
N ILE A 117 1.89 21.77 14.70
CA ILE A 117 2.42 22.07 13.37
C ILE A 117 1.51 23.12 12.70
N PRO A 118 2.04 24.30 12.32
CA PRO A 118 1.26 25.33 11.61
C PRO A 118 0.65 24.80 10.31
N GLY A 119 -0.52 25.32 9.94
CA GLY A 119 -1.28 24.87 8.77
C GLY A 119 -0.48 24.90 7.46
N GLU A 120 0.38 25.92 7.26
CA GLU A 120 1.21 26.03 6.06
C GLU A 120 2.24 24.90 5.96
N ARG A 121 2.71 24.39 7.11
CA ARG A 121 3.66 23.26 7.17
C ARG A 121 2.99 21.88 7.04
N ARG A 122 1.65 21.83 6.99
CA ARG A 122 0.88 20.61 6.70
C ARG A 122 0.66 20.41 5.19
N ARG A 123 0.97 21.42 4.38
CA ARG A 123 0.88 21.40 2.91
C ARG A 123 2.18 20.91 2.27
N GLY A 124 2.12 20.60 0.99
CA GLY A 124 3.22 19.96 0.27
C GLY A 124 3.15 18.44 0.35
N PRO A 125 3.97 17.73 -0.43
CA PRO A 125 4.18 16.29 -0.30
C PRO A 125 5.06 15.97 0.93
N GLY A 126 4.74 16.57 2.08
CA GLY A 126 5.39 16.30 3.36
C GLY A 126 4.86 15.03 4.02
N THR A 127 5.24 14.82 5.29
CA THR A 127 4.93 13.58 6.02
C THR A 127 3.80 13.73 7.04
N TYR A 128 3.16 14.90 7.15
CA TYR A 128 2.09 15.14 8.13
C TYR A 128 0.95 14.11 8.01
N TYR A 129 0.39 13.95 6.80
CA TYR A 129 -0.66 12.97 6.56
C TYR A 129 -0.16 11.53 6.56
N ASP A 130 1.11 11.30 6.21
CA ASP A 130 1.74 9.98 6.31
C ASP A 130 1.82 9.50 7.77
N THR A 131 2.20 10.38 8.71
CA THR A 131 2.23 10.07 10.14
C THR A 131 0.84 9.73 10.67
N LEU A 132 -0.20 10.48 10.26
CA LEU A 132 -1.58 10.16 10.64
C LEU A 132 -2.03 8.81 10.06
N ALA A 133 -1.74 8.56 8.79
CA ALA A 133 -2.06 7.31 8.11
C ALA A 133 -1.34 6.10 8.72
N ALA A 134 -0.15 6.29 9.30
CA ALA A 134 0.64 5.20 9.86
C ALA A 134 0.00 4.55 11.12
N TYR A 135 -0.97 5.23 11.75
CA TYR A 135 -1.81 4.66 12.80
C TYR A 135 -2.99 3.86 12.29
N ASN A 136 -3.33 3.97 11.00
CA ASN A 136 -4.40 3.20 10.40
C ASN A 136 -3.92 1.79 10.05
N ASP A 137 -4.86 0.88 10.18
CA ASP A 137 -4.71 -0.48 9.72
C ASP A 137 -4.86 -0.59 8.19
N HIS A 138 -4.17 -1.57 7.59
CA HIS A 138 -4.42 -1.90 6.19
C HIS A 138 -5.85 -2.45 6.03
N PRO A 139 -6.65 -1.96 5.06
CA PRO A 139 -8.08 -2.29 4.98
C PRO A 139 -8.39 -3.78 4.85
N VAL A 140 -7.47 -4.56 4.28
CA VAL A 140 -7.68 -6.00 4.03
C VAL A 140 -6.64 -6.89 4.69
N TYR A 141 -5.51 -6.35 5.14
CA TYR A 141 -4.41 -7.16 5.65
C TYR A 141 -4.37 -7.07 7.19
N PRO A 142 -4.62 -8.16 7.92
CA PRO A 142 -4.97 -8.10 9.34
C PRO A 142 -3.80 -7.64 10.22
N THR A 143 -2.57 -7.98 9.81
CA THR A 143 -1.33 -7.68 10.52
C THR A 143 -0.54 -6.56 9.83
N GLY A 144 -1.23 -5.59 9.22
CA GLY A 144 -0.58 -4.50 8.47
C GLY A 144 0.35 -3.60 9.32
N LEU A 145 0.12 -3.57 10.62
CA LEU A 145 0.97 -2.88 11.59
C LEU A 145 2.16 -3.71 12.06
N ALA A 146 2.32 -4.96 11.62
CA ALA A 146 3.52 -5.73 11.94
C ALA A 146 4.78 -5.01 11.42
N ARG A 147 5.81 -4.98 12.27
CA ARG A 147 7.14 -4.40 11.99
C ARG A 147 8.20 -5.48 12.19
N THR A 148 8.10 -6.56 11.42
CA THR A 148 8.94 -7.74 11.60
C THR A 148 10.42 -7.39 11.45
N GLY A 149 11.20 -7.77 12.46
CA GLY A 149 12.64 -7.51 12.52
C GLY A 149 13.04 -6.14 13.10
N LEU A 150 12.08 -5.34 13.59
CA LEU A 150 12.32 -4.03 14.20
C LEU A 150 11.98 -4.01 15.68
N THR A 151 12.87 -3.47 16.50
CA THR A 151 12.62 -3.24 17.93
C THR A 151 11.75 -1.99 18.14
N GLU A 152 11.20 -1.80 19.35
CA GLU A 152 10.51 -0.54 19.69
C GLU A 152 11.44 0.68 19.55
N GLN A 153 12.74 0.53 19.86
CA GLN A 153 13.72 1.60 19.69
C GLN A 153 13.89 1.97 18.20
N ASP A 154 14.00 0.96 17.33
CA ASP A 154 14.09 1.18 15.88
C ASP A 154 12.85 1.91 15.36
N GLN A 155 11.67 1.51 15.83
CA GLN A 155 10.41 2.15 15.45
C GLN A 155 10.37 3.61 15.90
N ARG A 156 10.74 3.92 17.15
CA ARG A 156 10.77 5.30 17.65
C ARG A 156 11.75 6.19 16.89
N ALA A 157 12.87 5.63 16.45
CA ALA A 157 13.92 6.37 15.75
C ALA A 157 13.63 6.56 14.25
N HIS A 158 12.87 5.66 13.62
CA HIS A 158 12.79 5.60 12.16
C HIS A 158 11.40 5.39 11.56
N ALA A 159 10.37 5.08 12.34
CA ALA A 159 9.04 4.78 11.81
C ALA A 159 8.14 6.03 11.76
N PRO A 160 7.30 6.18 10.71
CA PRO A 160 6.50 7.38 10.47
C PRO A 160 5.53 7.74 11.59
N GLU A 161 5.09 6.76 12.39
CA GLU A 161 4.20 6.92 13.54
C GLU A 161 4.79 7.84 14.61
N PHE A 162 6.12 7.95 14.66
CA PHE A 162 6.82 8.77 15.65
C PHE A 162 7.24 10.14 15.10
N ALA A 163 6.99 10.41 13.81
CA ALA A 163 7.49 11.56 13.08
C ALA A 163 8.95 11.93 13.45
N PRO A 164 9.90 10.97 13.39
CA PRO A 164 11.29 11.24 13.70
C PRO A 164 11.95 12.00 12.55
N SER A 165 13.06 12.65 12.87
CA SER A 165 14.02 13.16 11.90
C SER A 165 15.35 12.48 12.17
N PHE A 166 16.05 12.05 11.14
CA PHE A 166 17.37 11.44 11.30
C PHE A 166 18.26 11.68 10.08
N PRO A 167 19.59 11.70 10.25
CA PRO A 167 20.51 11.83 9.12
C PRO A 167 20.74 10.49 8.42
N LEU A 168 20.82 10.48 7.09
CA LEU A 168 21.09 9.28 6.30
C LEU A 168 22.56 8.83 6.41
N ARG A 169 22.78 7.52 6.31
CA ARG A 169 24.11 6.94 6.10
C ARG A 169 24.40 6.89 4.61
N TRP A 170 25.68 6.76 4.27
CA TRP A 170 26.15 6.75 2.89
C TRP A 170 27.14 5.61 2.69
N ALA A 171 27.07 4.94 1.55
CA ALA A 171 28.01 3.89 1.17
C ALA A 171 28.68 4.26 -0.15
N ALA A 172 30.00 4.18 -0.20
CA ALA A 172 30.75 4.28 -1.43
C ALA A 172 30.83 2.90 -2.08
N VAL A 173 30.27 2.79 -3.29
CA VAL A 173 30.24 1.57 -4.09
C VAL A 173 31.12 1.76 -5.32
N PRO A 174 31.99 0.80 -5.69
CA PRO A 174 32.83 0.92 -6.87
C PRO A 174 32.01 1.15 -8.14
N ARG A 175 32.40 2.12 -8.96
CA ARG A 175 31.61 2.56 -10.13
C ARG A 175 31.36 1.45 -11.14
N GLU A 176 32.28 0.49 -11.26
CA GLU A 176 32.15 -0.66 -12.15
C GLU A 176 31.02 -1.62 -11.75
N GLN A 177 30.52 -1.54 -10.50
CA GLN A 177 29.41 -2.36 -9.99
C GLN A 177 28.07 -1.64 -10.08
N VAL A 178 28.04 -0.39 -10.54
CA VAL A 178 26.91 0.52 -10.36
C VAL A 178 26.21 0.82 -11.68
N THR A 179 24.89 0.66 -11.67
CA THR A 179 24.01 1.20 -12.72
C THR A 179 23.26 2.40 -12.15
N THR A 180 23.30 3.54 -12.85
CA THR A 180 22.55 4.75 -12.47
C THR A 180 21.83 5.35 -13.69
N THR A 181 20.73 6.05 -13.43
CA THR A 181 19.94 6.76 -14.44
C THR A 181 19.40 8.06 -13.83
N GLY A 182 19.27 9.09 -14.67
CA GLY A 182 18.76 10.39 -14.26
C GLY A 182 19.80 11.28 -13.58
N VAL A 183 19.35 12.45 -13.13
CA VAL A 183 20.22 13.49 -12.54
C VAL A 183 20.03 13.51 -11.04
N LYS A 184 21.10 13.27 -10.27
CA LYS A 184 21.04 13.36 -8.80
C LYS A 184 20.75 14.80 -8.35
N PRO A 185 19.96 15.01 -7.28
CA PRO A 185 19.72 16.34 -6.73
C PRO A 185 21.00 17.04 -6.25
N ALA A 186 20.99 18.37 -6.25
CA ALA A 186 22.15 19.17 -5.84
C ALA A 186 22.58 18.96 -4.37
N TRP A 187 21.68 18.47 -3.51
CA TRP A 187 21.99 18.14 -2.11
C TRP A 187 22.69 16.80 -1.93
N TRP A 188 22.87 16.00 -3.00
CA TRP A 188 23.59 14.73 -2.92
C TRP A 188 25.05 15.00 -2.52
N PRO A 189 25.55 14.38 -1.44
CA PRO A 189 26.88 14.70 -0.93
C PRO A 189 27.98 14.24 -1.88
N SER A 190 29.13 14.90 -1.78
CA SER A 190 30.40 14.39 -2.26
C SER A 190 31.03 13.40 -1.25
N PRO A 191 32.04 12.61 -1.66
CA PRO A 191 32.79 11.77 -0.72
C PRO A 191 33.39 12.55 0.46
N GLU A 192 33.91 13.75 0.21
CA GLU A 192 34.49 14.60 1.26
C GLU A 192 33.43 15.00 2.30
N ASP A 193 32.21 15.33 1.83
CA ASP A 193 31.10 15.71 2.71
C ASP A 193 30.75 14.59 3.71
N VAL A 194 30.98 13.33 3.37
CA VAL A 194 30.68 12.16 4.22
C VAL A 194 31.93 11.56 4.88
N GLY A 195 33.06 12.28 4.89
CA GLY A 195 34.29 11.87 5.57
C GLY A 195 35.11 10.83 4.82
N LEU A 196 34.93 10.70 3.50
CA LEU A 196 35.72 9.84 2.62
C LEU A 196 36.76 10.65 1.84
N ALA A 197 37.77 9.97 1.29
CA ALA A 197 38.80 10.63 0.51
C ALA A 197 38.22 11.27 -0.78
N PRO A 198 38.55 12.54 -1.10
CA PRO A 198 38.02 13.21 -2.30
C PRO A 198 38.28 12.44 -3.61
N ALA A 199 39.41 11.72 -3.69
CA ALA A 199 39.75 10.88 -4.84
C ALA A 199 38.73 9.74 -5.11
N MET A 200 37.91 9.37 -4.12
CA MET A 200 36.83 8.39 -4.32
C MET A 200 35.73 8.91 -5.23
N ALA A 201 35.62 10.23 -5.45
CA ALA A 201 34.62 10.80 -6.34
C ALA A 201 34.76 10.29 -7.78
N THR A 202 35.97 9.88 -8.20
CA THR A 202 36.22 9.35 -9.54
C THR A 202 36.10 7.83 -9.65
N THR A 203 36.21 7.10 -8.53
CA THR A 203 36.25 5.63 -8.50
C THR A 203 34.99 5.00 -7.91
N HIS A 204 34.26 5.71 -7.06
CA HIS A 204 33.06 5.24 -6.38
C HIS A 204 31.86 6.13 -6.68
N GLU A 205 30.68 5.56 -6.43
CA GLU A 205 29.40 6.23 -6.41
C GLU A 205 28.84 6.18 -4.98
N LEU A 206 28.24 7.27 -4.51
CA LEU A 206 27.63 7.30 -3.19
C LEU A 206 26.18 6.85 -3.24
N PHE A 207 25.86 5.84 -2.44
CA PHE A 207 24.53 5.30 -2.26
C PHE A 207 23.96 5.73 -0.91
N PRO A 208 22.70 6.21 -0.85
CA PRO A 208 22.04 6.50 0.41
C PRO A 208 21.65 5.18 1.08
N VAL A 209 21.91 5.10 2.38
CA VAL A 209 21.65 3.92 3.19
C VAL A 209 20.82 4.31 4.39
N HIS A 210 19.65 3.67 4.53
CA HIS A 210 18.85 3.82 5.73
C HIS A 210 19.68 3.37 6.96
N PRO A 211 19.67 4.07 8.11
CA PRO A 211 20.47 3.68 9.28
C PRO A 211 20.32 2.21 9.69
N LEU A 212 19.08 1.70 9.69
CA LEU A 212 18.78 0.27 9.96
C LEU A 212 19.35 -0.71 8.92
N SER A 213 19.67 -0.25 7.71
CA SER A 213 20.27 -1.04 6.63
C SER A 213 21.80 -1.09 6.71
N ALA A 214 22.45 -0.20 7.48
CA ALA A 214 23.91 -0.02 7.46
C ALA A 214 24.70 -1.31 7.68
N ARG A 215 24.30 -2.13 8.66
CA ARG A 215 24.96 -3.43 8.94
C ARG A 215 24.87 -4.44 7.80
N HIS A 216 23.84 -4.35 6.96
CA HIS A 216 23.64 -5.28 5.84
C HIS A 216 24.49 -4.89 4.64
N VAL A 217 24.80 -3.60 4.50
CA VAL A 217 25.65 -3.08 3.43
C VAL A 217 27.12 -3.48 3.66
N LEU A 218 27.56 -3.59 4.92
CA LEU A 218 28.91 -4.03 5.29
C LEU A 218 29.22 -5.49 4.93
N ASN A 219 28.24 -6.27 4.47
CA ASN A 219 28.47 -7.65 4.00
C ASN A 219 29.04 -7.71 2.57
N HIS A 220 29.33 -6.56 1.94
CA HIS A 220 29.95 -6.46 0.63
C HIS A 220 31.39 -5.97 0.81
N ASP A 221 32.37 -6.83 0.49
CA ASP A 221 33.80 -6.59 0.77
C ASP A 221 34.35 -5.31 0.10
N ASP A 222 33.81 -4.94 -1.06
CA ASP A 222 34.25 -3.76 -1.83
C ASP A 222 33.44 -2.48 -1.53
N VAL A 223 32.49 -2.53 -0.59
CA VAL A 223 31.63 -1.39 -0.24
C VAL A 223 32.08 -0.76 1.06
N MET A 224 32.34 0.55 1.03
CA MET A 224 32.75 1.30 2.21
C MET A 224 31.58 2.11 2.76
N LEU A 225 31.17 1.82 4.00
CA LEU A 225 30.25 2.70 4.72
C LEU A 225 31.00 3.98 5.14
N ALA A 226 30.48 5.14 4.75
CA ALA A 226 31.06 6.42 5.07
C ALA A 226 30.99 6.69 6.59
N PRO A 227 32.03 7.30 7.20
CA PRO A 227 32.04 7.62 8.63
C PRO A 227 30.88 8.52 9.05
N ASP A 228 30.57 9.51 8.22
CA ASP A 228 29.63 10.55 8.56
C ASP A 228 28.24 10.32 7.98
N ALA A 229 27.22 10.49 8.83
CA ALA A 229 25.86 10.67 8.33
C ALA A 229 25.66 12.11 7.84
N ARG A 230 24.88 12.25 6.76
CA ARG A 230 24.53 13.52 6.14
C ARG A 230 23.13 13.44 5.58
N VAL A 231 22.54 14.61 5.35
CA VAL A 231 21.17 14.81 4.84
C VAL A 231 20.14 14.32 5.86
N GLU A 232 19.51 15.30 6.52
CA GLU A 232 18.44 15.08 7.49
C GLU A 232 17.13 14.74 6.76
N VAL A 233 16.45 13.67 7.18
CA VAL A 233 15.27 13.16 6.48
C VAL A 233 14.15 12.77 7.44
N VAL A 234 12.92 12.73 6.92
CA VAL A 234 11.72 12.32 7.67
C VAL A 234 11.04 11.15 6.97
N PRO A 235 10.72 10.03 7.66
CA PRO A 235 10.13 8.86 7.02
C PRO A 235 8.68 9.11 6.59
N THR A 236 8.35 8.67 5.38
CA THR A 236 6.97 8.60 4.87
C THR A 236 6.30 7.30 5.34
N LEU A 237 5.03 7.10 4.95
CA LEU A 237 4.24 5.92 5.34
C LEU A 237 4.92 4.57 4.98
N SER A 238 5.83 4.52 4.01
CA SER A 238 6.50 3.26 3.62
C SER A 238 7.70 2.94 4.51
N MET A 239 8.09 3.89 5.38
CA MET A 239 9.30 3.94 6.21
C MET A 239 10.60 4.00 5.40
N ARG A 240 10.70 3.21 4.33
CA ARG A 240 11.85 3.10 3.42
C ARG A 240 11.96 4.25 2.40
N THR A 241 10.89 5.03 2.26
CA THR A 241 10.88 6.30 1.53
C THR A 241 10.88 7.42 2.53
N VAL A 242 11.76 8.38 2.34
CA VAL A 242 11.94 9.52 3.23
C VAL A 242 11.75 10.83 2.45
N ALA A 243 11.14 11.83 3.08
CA ALA A 243 11.13 13.20 2.59
C ALA A 243 12.49 13.85 2.88
N VAL A 244 13.11 14.42 1.84
CA VAL A 244 14.48 14.97 1.91
C VAL A 244 14.48 16.48 1.60
N ALA A 245 13.58 16.92 0.73
CA ALA A 245 13.38 18.32 0.39
C ALA A 245 11.88 18.56 0.15
N PRO A 246 11.40 19.81 0.08
CA PRO A 246 9.96 20.11 -0.01
C PRO A 246 9.20 19.35 -1.11
N LEU A 247 9.84 19.12 -2.26
CA LEU A 247 9.27 18.42 -3.41
C LEU A 247 10.08 17.17 -3.80
N THR A 248 10.87 16.61 -2.88
CA THR A 248 11.73 15.46 -3.19
C THR A 248 11.71 14.42 -2.09
N HIS A 249 11.40 13.18 -2.49
CA HIS A 249 11.52 11.99 -1.67
C HIS A 249 12.64 11.10 -2.17
N LEU A 250 13.15 10.25 -1.29
CA LEU A 250 14.18 9.27 -1.58
C LEU A 250 13.73 7.90 -1.04
N LYS A 251 13.62 6.91 -1.92
CA LYS A 251 13.29 5.51 -1.60
C LYS A 251 14.58 4.70 -1.60
N MET A 252 14.80 3.90 -0.55
CA MET A 252 15.95 3.02 -0.40
C MET A 252 15.53 1.68 0.24
N PRO A 253 16.36 0.64 0.21
CA PRO A 253 16.10 -0.62 0.90
C PRO A 253 16.01 -0.48 2.43
N LEU A 254 15.11 -1.25 3.02
CA LEU A 254 14.96 -1.41 4.47
C LEU A 254 14.85 -2.91 4.81
N PRO A 255 15.56 -3.44 5.84
CA PRO A 255 15.64 -4.85 6.14
C PRO A 255 14.46 -5.31 7.01
N THR A 256 13.25 -5.06 6.53
CA THR A 256 12.00 -5.45 7.19
C THR A 256 11.02 -6.01 6.16
N SER A 257 9.99 -6.71 6.64
CA SER A 257 8.86 -7.16 5.85
C SER A 257 7.58 -6.55 6.43
N THR A 258 6.65 -6.18 5.56
CA THR A 258 5.33 -5.67 5.96
C THR A 258 4.29 -6.16 4.97
N LEU A 259 3.04 -6.37 5.40
CA LEU A 259 2.01 -7.04 4.58
C LEU A 259 2.43 -8.46 4.18
N GLY A 260 3.01 -9.18 5.13
CA GLY A 260 3.46 -10.56 5.00
C GLY A 260 4.97 -10.73 4.92
N LEU A 261 5.46 -11.87 5.41
CA LEU A 261 6.90 -12.15 5.55
C LEU A 261 7.64 -12.10 4.21
N ARG A 262 6.97 -12.52 3.12
CA ARG A 262 7.54 -12.56 1.77
C ARG A 262 7.56 -11.19 1.08
N ASN A 263 6.87 -10.18 1.62
CA ASN A 263 6.88 -8.82 1.08
C ASN A 263 7.99 -7.98 1.73
N ARG A 264 9.22 -8.25 1.29
CA ARG A 264 10.44 -7.60 1.80
C ARG A 264 10.56 -6.17 1.29
N ARG A 265 11.03 -5.27 2.15
CA ARG A 265 11.23 -3.84 1.85
C ARG A 265 12.57 -3.50 1.22
N THR A 266 13.16 -4.47 0.52
CA THR A 266 14.29 -4.31 -0.39
C THR A 266 13.87 -3.67 -1.71
N ILE A 267 14.83 -3.20 -2.52
CA ILE A 267 14.58 -2.82 -3.91
C ILE A 267 15.07 -3.97 -4.79
N VAL A 268 14.24 -4.43 -5.73
CA VAL A 268 14.66 -5.39 -6.73
C VAL A 268 15.17 -4.58 -7.93
N PRO A 269 16.48 -4.60 -8.25
CA PRO A 269 17.08 -3.71 -9.25
C PRO A 269 16.31 -3.58 -10.56
N ARG A 270 15.90 -4.70 -11.13
CA ARG A 270 15.15 -4.77 -12.40
C ARG A 270 13.82 -4.02 -12.41
N THR A 271 13.22 -3.75 -11.24
CA THR A 271 11.93 -3.04 -11.18
C THR A 271 12.09 -1.52 -11.30
N LEU A 272 13.31 -0.98 -11.16
CA LEU A 272 13.55 0.46 -11.25
C LEU A 272 13.37 0.99 -12.69
N PRO A 273 14.00 0.39 -13.74
CA PRO A 273 13.76 0.82 -15.11
C PRO A 273 12.31 0.61 -15.55
N ASP A 274 11.69 -0.49 -15.11
CA ASP A 274 10.29 -0.80 -15.44
C ASP A 274 9.32 0.22 -14.83
N GLY A 275 9.50 0.59 -13.55
CA GLY A 275 8.70 1.64 -12.92
C GLY A 275 8.83 2.99 -13.61
N ALA A 276 10.06 3.36 -13.99
CA ALA A 276 10.32 4.57 -14.76
C ALA A 276 9.67 4.51 -16.16
N LEU A 277 9.66 3.35 -16.81
CA LEU A 277 8.99 3.15 -18.08
C LEU A 277 7.48 3.30 -17.96
N VAL A 278 6.86 2.71 -16.93
CA VAL A 278 5.42 2.89 -16.67
C VAL A 278 5.07 4.36 -16.51
N GLU A 279 5.84 5.13 -15.74
CA GLU A 279 5.57 6.57 -15.60
C GLU A 279 5.57 7.29 -16.95
N ARG A 280 6.52 6.98 -17.86
CA ARG A 280 6.54 7.57 -19.21
C ARG A 280 5.32 7.16 -20.03
N ILE A 281 4.86 5.92 -19.93
CA ILE A 281 3.63 5.46 -20.58
C ILE A 281 2.43 6.24 -20.04
N LEU A 282 2.33 6.45 -18.72
CA LEU A 282 1.22 7.20 -18.13
C LEU A 282 1.24 8.67 -18.59
N ARG A 283 2.42 9.28 -18.78
CA ARG A 283 2.54 10.62 -19.39
C ARG A 283 1.98 10.64 -20.81
N LEU A 284 2.33 9.64 -21.64
CA LEU A 284 1.80 9.52 -23.01
C LEU A 284 0.27 9.35 -23.03
N VAL A 285 -0.30 8.60 -22.07
CA VAL A 285 -1.75 8.50 -21.92
C VAL A 285 -2.35 9.85 -21.56
N LEU A 286 -1.77 10.60 -20.62
CA LEU A 286 -2.25 11.94 -20.27
C LEU A 286 -2.19 12.93 -21.43
N ASP A 287 -1.16 12.84 -22.27
CA ASP A 287 -1.04 13.67 -23.48
C ASP A 287 -2.17 13.37 -24.49
N ARG A 288 -2.66 12.12 -24.53
CA ARG A 288 -3.81 11.70 -25.36
C ARG A 288 -5.16 12.00 -24.72
N GLU A 289 -5.21 12.12 -23.40
CA GLU A 289 -6.42 12.32 -22.59
C GLU A 289 -6.36 13.68 -21.86
N PRO A 290 -6.31 14.81 -22.58
CA PRO A 290 -6.12 16.12 -21.99
C PRO A 290 -7.26 16.48 -21.04
N GLY A 291 -6.92 17.10 -19.91
CA GLY A 291 -7.89 17.54 -18.90
C GLY A 291 -8.24 16.50 -17.83
N MET A 292 -7.64 15.31 -17.86
CA MET A 292 -7.67 14.40 -16.71
C MET A 292 -6.94 15.04 -15.52
N PRO A 293 -7.57 15.21 -14.35
CA PRO A 293 -6.93 15.82 -13.18
C PRO A 293 -6.05 14.78 -12.47
N VAL A 294 -4.99 14.37 -13.16
CA VAL A 294 -4.02 13.36 -12.71
C VAL A 294 -2.62 13.97 -12.78
N LEU A 295 -1.88 13.82 -11.68
CA LEU A 295 -0.51 14.24 -11.52
C LEU A 295 0.37 13.01 -11.35
N LEU A 296 1.55 13.02 -11.94
CA LEU A 296 2.53 11.95 -11.82
C LEU A 296 3.76 12.47 -11.08
N ALA A 297 4.22 11.74 -10.07
CA ALA A 297 5.54 11.97 -9.52
C ALA A 297 6.61 11.51 -10.54
N ASP A 298 7.68 12.29 -10.68
CA ASP A 298 8.86 11.92 -11.47
C ASP A 298 9.72 10.94 -10.67
N GLU A 299 9.87 9.72 -11.18
CA GLU A 299 10.67 8.62 -10.64
C GLU A 299 11.78 8.19 -11.63
N GLN A 300 12.17 9.06 -12.56
CA GLN A 300 13.14 8.76 -13.61
C GLN A 300 14.60 8.75 -13.13
N THR A 301 14.86 9.00 -11.84
CA THR A 301 16.21 9.00 -11.28
C THR A 301 16.40 7.90 -10.25
N PHE A 302 17.30 6.95 -10.52
CA PHE A 302 17.53 5.79 -9.68
C PHE A 302 18.94 5.21 -9.87
N GLY A 303 19.35 4.33 -8.96
CA GLY A 303 20.57 3.56 -9.10
C GLY A 303 20.56 2.27 -8.28
N HIS A 304 21.36 1.29 -8.68
CA HIS A 304 21.55 0.02 -7.98
C HIS A 304 22.96 -0.53 -8.18
N ALA A 305 23.37 -1.43 -7.29
CA ALA A 305 24.61 -2.21 -7.39
C ALA A 305 24.31 -3.73 -7.42
N ASP A 306 23.22 -4.09 -8.09
CA ASP A 306 22.69 -5.47 -8.21
C ASP A 306 22.53 -6.24 -6.88
N SER A 307 22.41 -5.49 -5.79
CA SER A 307 22.17 -6.00 -4.44
C SER A 307 20.82 -5.53 -3.91
N PRO A 308 20.07 -6.39 -3.22
CA PRO A 308 18.75 -6.03 -2.66
C PRO A 308 18.82 -4.91 -1.61
N MET A 309 20.01 -4.66 -1.05
CA MET A 309 20.26 -3.64 -0.03
C MET A 309 20.98 -2.39 -0.55
N LEU A 310 21.43 -2.39 -1.82
CA LEU A 310 22.11 -1.26 -2.45
C LEU A 310 21.34 -0.80 -3.69
N GLY A 311 20.39 0.09 -3.45
CA GLY A 311 19.62 0.76 -4.48
C GLY A 311 18.97 2.03 -3.96
N TYR A 312 18.59 2.92 -4.87
CA TYR A 312 17.83 4.11 -4.54
C TYR A 312 16.93 4.53 -5.69
N LEU A 313 15.87 5.26 -5.36
CA LEU A 313 15.02 5.99 -6.29
C LEU A 313 14.75 7.37 -5.73
N VAL A 314 15.04 8.40 -6.53
CA VAL A 314 14.71 9.79 -6.23
C VAL A 314 13.36 10.07 -6.87
N ARG A 315 12.41 10.55 -6.06
CA ARG A 315 11.08 10.93 -6.49
C ARG A 315 10.90 12.44 -6.39
N ARG A 316 10.42 13.08 -7.46
CA ARG A 316 10.12 14.51 -7.50
C ARG A 316 8.64 14.75 -7.73
N PHE A 317 8.09 15.74 -7.05
CA PHE A 317 6.68 16.08 -7.15
C PHE A 317 6.46 17.32 -8.02
N PRO A 318 5.33 17.41 -8.76
CA PRO A 318 4.97 18.61 -9.51
C PRO A 318 4.87 19.85 -8.62
N GLU A 319 5.23 21.02 -9.13
CA GLU A 319 5.28 22.28 -8.36
C GLU A 319 3.93 22.66 -7.73
N VAL A 320 2.82 22.38 -8.41
CA VAL A 320 1.45 22.61 -7.89
C VAL A 320 1.21 21.94 -6.53
N THR A 321 1.97 20.88 -6.20
CA THR A 321 1.85 20.18 -4.92
C THR A 321 2.45 20.96 -3.76
N ALA A 322 3.37 21.91 -3.98
CA ALA A 322 4.14 22.60 -2.92
C ALA A 322 3.26 23.31 -1.89
N HIS A 323 2.10 23.81 -2.33
CA HIS A 323 1.18 24.60 -1.50
C HIS A 323 -0.21 23.95 -1.36
N ALA A 324 -0.38 22.73 -1.87
CA ALA A 324 -1.60 21.96 -1.76
C ALA A 324 -1.58 21.04 -0.53
N HIS A 325 -2.76 20.62 -0.07
CA HIS A 325 -2.85 19.45 0.78
C HIS A 325 -2.63 18.21 -0.08
N VAL A 326 -1.53 17.50 0.14
CA VAL A 326 -1.23 16.21 -0.51
C VAL A 326 -1.59 15.10 0.47
N VAL A 327 -2.81 14.57 0.34
CA VAL A 327 -3.39 13.61 1.29
C VAL A 327 -3.35 12.20 0.68
N PRO A 328 -2.49 11.29 1.16
CA PRO A 328 -2.56 9.88 0.77
C PRO A 328 -3.97 9.35 1.01
N VAL A 329 -4.50 8.52 0.11
CA VAL A 329 -5.84 7.94 0.30
C VAL A 329 -5.93 7.17 1.63
N ALA A 330 -4.83 6.54 2.05
CA ALA A 330 -4.71 5.84 3.33
C ALA A 330 -4.89 6.76 4.56
N ALA A 331 -4.69 8.07 4.40
CA ALA A 331 -4.82 9.07 5.45
C ALA A 331 -6.24 9.61 5.62
N LEU A 332 -7.13 9.48 4.63
CA LEU A 332 -8.46 10.10 4.66
C LEU A 332 -9.29 9.71 5.90
N LEU A 333 -9.19 8.45 6.30
CA LEU A 333 -9.89 7.90 7.47
C LEU A 333 -9.04 7.92 8.75
N ALA A 334 -7.85 8.52 8.72
CA ALA A 334 -7.00 8.67 9.89
C ALA A 334 -7.58 9.72 10.84
N LYS A 335 -7.40 9.50 12.14
CA LYS A 335 -7.81 10.45 13.16
C LYS A 335 -6.93 11.70 13.09
N ALA A 336 -7.54 12.88 13.09
CA ALA A 336 -6.89 14.17 13.14
C ALA A 336 -6.71 14.66 14.60
N PRO A 337 -5.83 15.65 14.85
CA PRO A 337 -5.56 16.11 16.21
C PRO A 337 -6.75 16.70 16.97
N ASP A 338 -7.71 17.29 16.26
CA ASP A 338 -8.96 17.84 16.81
C ASP A 338 -9.98 16.76 17.23
N GLY A 339 -9.66 15.49 17.00
CA GLY A 339 -10.52 14.35 17.33
C GLY A 339 -11.41 13.87 16.18
N THR A 340 -11.48 14.61 15.08
CA THR A 340 -12.17 14.23 13.83
C THR A 340 -11.31 13.29 12.97
N HIS A 341 -11.72 12.99 11.75
CA HIS A 341 -10.93 12.32 10.73
C HIS A 341 -10.43 13.31 9.67
N VAL A 342 -9.31 13.01 9.02
CA VAL A 342 -8.70 13.90 8.00
C VAL A 342 -9.70 14.34 6.94
N ILE A 343 -10.56 13.45 6.45
CA ILE A 343 -11.56 13.79 5.42
C ILE A 343 -12.60 14.83 5.89
N GLU A 344 -12.84 14.96 7.20
CA GLU A 344 -13.79 15.92 7.79
C GLU A 344 -13.29 17.36 7.75
N GLN A 345 -12.05 17.60 7.30
CA GLN A 345 -11.57 18.95 6.96
C GLN A 345 -12.28 19.53 5.73
N TRP A 346 -12.99 18.69 4.97
CA TRP A 346 -13.79 19.05 3.80
C TRP A 346 -15.21 18.48 3.92
N ASP A 347 -16.09 18.87 2.99
CA ASP A 347 -17.40 18.23 2.87
C ASP A 347 -17.23 16.76 2.44
N VAL A 348 -17.54 15.83 3.36
CA VAL A 348 -17.24 14.41 3.20
C VAL A 348 -17.93 13.80 1.96
N PRO A 349 -19.25 13.98 1.74
CA PRO A 349 -19.90 13.46 0.54
C PRO A 349 -19.34 14.07 -0.76
N ALA A 350 -19.11 15.39 -0.82
CA ALA A 350 -18.61 16.05 -2.02
C ALA A 350 -17.18 15.63 -2.34
N LEU A 351 -16.28 15.61 -1.35
CA LEU A 351 -14.89 15.20 -1.55
C LEU A 351 -14.80 13.73 -1.95
N PHE A 352 -15.56 12.83 -1.30
CA PHE A 352 -15.59 11.41 -1.67
C PHE A 352 -16.12 11.22 -3.10
N GLY A 353 -17.17 11.94 -3.47
CA GLY A 353 -17.71 11.92 -4.83
C GLY A 353 -16.69 12.39 -5.87
N ALA A 354 -16.08 13.55 -5.66
CA ALA A 354 -15.09 14.10 -6.58
C ALA A 354 -13.84 13.21 -6.70
N TYR A 355 -13.39 12.61 -5.60
CA TYR A 355 -12.33 11.60 -5.61
C TYR A 355 -12.70 10.40 -6.48
N LEU A 356 -13.90 9.83 -6.30
CA LEU A 356 -14.36 8.68 -7.07
C LEU A 356 -14.48 9.01 -8.56
N ASP A 357 -14.93 10.22 -8.91
CA ASP A 357 -15.02 10.67 -10.30
C ASP A 357 -13.66 10.60 -10.99
N VAL A 358 -12.61 11.14 -10.36
CA VAL A 358 -11.26 11.10 -10.93
C VAL A 358 -10.69 9.68 -10.92
N LEU A 359 -10.82 8.95 -9.81
CA LEU A 359 -10.31 7.58 -9.66
C LEU A 359 -10.87 6.65 -10.73
N LEU A 360 -12.19 6.60 -10.88
CA LEU A 360 -12.85 5.64 -11.74
C LEU A 360 -12.67 6.02 -13.22
N ARG A 361 -12.80 7.29 -13.57
CA ARG A 361 -12.56 7.76 -14.95
C ARG A 361 -11.13 7.47 -15.40
N TRP A 362 -10.14 7.76 -14.56
CA TRP A 362 -8.74 7.50 -14.88
C TRP A 362 -8.47 6.01 -15.07
N ASN A 363 -8.91 5.16 -14.13
CA ASN A 363 -8.61 3.74 -14.20
C ASN A 363 -9.40 3.01 -15.30
N VAL A 364 -10.64 3.43 -15.61
CA VAL A 364 -11.38 2.90 -16.76
C VAL A 364 -10.69 3.30 -18.07
N THR A 365 -10.21 4.54 -18.15
CA THR A 365 -9.43 5.01 -19.30
C THR A 365 -8.17 4.15 -19.48
N LEU A 366 -7.36 3.99 -18.43
CA LEU A 366 -6.18 3.12 -18.47
C LEU A 366 -6.51 1.68 -18.90
N PHE A 367 -7.63 1.13 -18.45
CA PHE A 367 -8.06 -0.22 -18.84
C PHE A 367 -8.27 -0.34 -20.36
N ARG A 368 -8.77 0.72 -21.03
CA ARG A 368 -8.90 0.77 -22.50
C ARG A 368 -7.54 0.77 -23.21
N TYR A 369 -6.52 1.36 -22.59
CA TYR A 369 -5.12 1.28 -23.04
C TYR A 369 -4.45 -0.06 -22.68
N GLY A 370 -5.18 -1.01 -22.07
CA GLY A 370 -4.62 -2.29 -21.62
C GLY A 370 -3.82 -2.20 -20.32
N ILE A 371 -4.01 -1.15 -19.52
CA ILE A 371 -3.24 -0.91 -18.29
C ILE A 371 -4.13 -1.11 -17.06
N ALA A 372 -3.63 -1.85 -16.07
CA ALA A 372 -4.23 -1.93 -14.74
C ALA A 372 -3.16 -1.61 -13.68
N LEU A 373 -3.36 -0.51 -12.94
CA LEU A 373 -2.43 -0.06 -11.92
C LEU A 373 -2.58 -0.87 -10.63
N GLU A 374 -1.45 -1.23 -10.02
CA GLU A 374 -1.39 -1.74 -8.65
C GLU A 374 -1.12 -0.60 -7.64
N ALA A 375 -1.70 0.58 -7.89
CA ALA A 375 -1.55 1.75 -7.04
C ALA A 375 -2.48 1.66 -5.82
N HIS A 376 -2.00 1.09 -4.72
CA HIS A 376 -2.74 1.00 -3.46
C HIS A 376 -2.89 2.37 -2.77
N GLN A 377 -3.70 2.45 -1.70
CA GLN A 377 -4.07 3.71 -1.03
C GLN A 377 -2.88 4.60 -0.56
N GLN A 378 -1.70 4.02 -0.34
CA GLN A 378 -0.48 4.76 -0.02
C GLN A 378 0.23 5.39 -1.25
N ASN A 379 0.00 4.84 -2.43
CA ASN A 379 0.62 5.24 -3.69
C ASN A 379 -0.26 6.20 -4.50
N VAL A 380 -1.49 6.43 -4.03
CA VAL A 380 -2.46 7.39 -4.57
C VAL A 380 -2.68 8.47 -3.53
N SER A 381 -2.58 9.73 -3.92
CA SER A 381 -2.86 10.88 -3.05
C SER A 381 -3.82 11.84 -3.72
N LEU A 382 -4.67 12.49 -2.94
CA LEU A 382 -5.44 13.65 -3.36
C LEU A 382 -4.58 14.89 -3.25
N VAL A 383 -4.57 15.71 -4.29
CA VAL A 383 -3.97 17.06 -4.28
C VAL A 383 -5.10 18.06 -4.25
N LEU A 384 -5.21 18.78 -3.14
CA LEU A 384 -6.29 19.71 -2.82
C LEU A 384 -5.72 21.12 -2.67
N THR A 385 -6.01 21.98 -3.65
CA THR A 385 -5.58 23.38 -3.72
C THR A 385 -6.59 24.36 -3.12
N GLY A 386 -7.82 23.91 -2.83
CA GLY A 386 -8.93 24.73 -2.36
C GLY A 386 -10.27 24.21 -2.90
N ASP A 387 -11.12 25.11 -3.39
CA ASP A 387 -12.47 24.81 -3.94
C ASP A 387 -12.46 24.14 -5.33
N GLU A 388 -11.28 23.81 -5.84
CA GLU A 388 -11.11 23.16 -7.14
C GLU A 388 -11.33 21.64 -7.05
N THR A 389 -11.64 21.01 -8.19
CA THR A 389 -11.74 19.55 -8.26
C THR A 389 -10.41 18.92 -7.87
N PRO A 390 -10.39 17.92 -6.96
CA PRO A 390 -9.15 17.26 -6.56
C PRO A 390 -8.43 16.65 -7.75
N SER A 391 -7.10 16.67 -7.71
CA SER A 391 -6.27 15.86 -8.61
C SER A 391 -5.76 14.59 -7.94
N LEU A 392 -5.63 13.51 -8.71
CA LEU A 392 -4.97 12.28 -8.24
C LEU A 392 -3.48 12.32 -8.54
N LEU A 393 -2.65 12.31 -7.50
CA LEU A 393 -1.22 12.14 -7.59
C LEU A 393 -0.84 10.65 -7.47
N LEU A 394 -0.15 10.13 -8.49
CA LEU A 394 0.32 8.75 -8.56
C LEU A 394 1.84 8.66 -8.40
N LYS A 395 2.30 7.61 -7.71
CA LYS A 395 3.71 7.27 -7.46
C LYS A 395 3.87 5.75 -7.31
N ASP A 396 5.11 5.24 -7.33
CA ASP A 396 5.45 3.82 -7.18
C ASP A 396 4.73 2.92 -8.20
N ASN A 397 5.16 3.01 -9.46
CA ASN A 397 4.50 2.33 -10.59
C ASN A 397 4.98 0.89 -10.86
N ASP A 398 5.78 0.30 -9.97
CA ASP A 398 6.50 -0.97 -10.13
C ASP A 398 5.63 -2.24 -10.05
N GLY A 399 4.35 -2.12 -9.68
CA GLY A 399 3.38 -3.23 -9.62
C GLY A 399 2.41 -3.34 -10.80
N THR A 400 2.47 -2.41 -11.76
CA THR A 400 1.50 -2.28 -12.86
C THR A 400 1.43 -3.53 -13.75
N LEU A 401 0.24 -3.84 -14.26
CA LEU A 401 0.01 -4.91 -15.24
C LEU A 401 -0.46 -4.32 -16.57
N ILE A 402 0.16 -4.75 -17.68
CA ILE A 402 -0.03 -4.15 -19.01
C ILE A 402 -0.26 -5.24 -20.07
N ASP A 403 -1.24 -5.01 -20.94
CA ASP A 403 -1.41 -5.72 -22.21
C ASP A 403 -0.64 -4.98 -23.31
N PRO A 404 0.49 -5.53 -23.79
CA PRO A 404 1.34 -4.86 -24.76
C PRO A 404 0.65 -4.66 -26.11
N ASP A 405 -0.24 -5.57 -26.52
CA ASP A 405 -0.89 -5.51 -27.82
C ASP A 405 -1.97 -4.41 -27.83
N ARG A 406 -2.73 -4.29 -26.72
CA ARG A 406 -3.67 -3.17 -26.53
C ARG A 406 -2.97 -1.83 -26.40
N LEU A 407 -1.87 -1.79 -25.65
CA LEU A 407 -1.09 -0.58 -25.48
C LEU A 407 -0.55 -0.08 -26.83
N ALA A 408 0.00 -0.99 -27.63
CA ALA A 408 0.49 -0.70 -28.98
C ALA A 408 -0.64 -0.26 -29.92
N GLY A 409 -1.80 -0.92 -29.86
CA GLY A 409 -2.98 -0.52 -30.63
C GLY A 409 -3.46 0.90 -30.30
N ALA A 410 -3.42 1.30 -29.03
CA ALA A 410 -3.92 2.60 -28.57
C ALA A 410 -2.91 3.76 -28.76
N LEU A 411 -1.63 3.52 -28.48
CA LEU A 411 -0.59 4.56 -28.54
C LEU A 411 0.23 4.54 -29.85
N GLY A 412 0.11 3.49 -30.67
CA GLY A 412 0.85 3.34 -31.92
C GLY A 412 2.37 3.18 -31.67
N PRO A 413 3.23 3.66 -32.58
CA PRO A 413 4.70 3.55 -32.44
C PRO A 413 5.28 4.17 -31.16
N ALA A 414 4.54 5.06 -30.49
CA ALA A 414 4.93 5.60 -29.19
C ALA A 414 4.97 4.52 -28.08
N ALA A 415 4.28 3.38 -28.29
CA ALA A 415 4.32 2.21 -27.42
C ALA A 415 5.53 1.29 -27.66
N ASP A 416 6.19 1.35 -28.82
CA ASP A 416 7.32 0.44 -29.12
C ASP A 416 8.54 0.75 -28.23
N ALA A 417 8.69 2.00 -27.81
CA ALA A 417 9.63 2.40 -26.76
C ALA A 417 9.28 1.82 -25.36
N ALA A 418 8.09 1.23 -25.22
CA ALA A 418 7.51 0.69 -23.99
C ALA A 418 7.35 -0.84 -23.96
N ALA A 419 7.77 -1.55 -25.01
CA ALA A 419 7.69 -3.03 -25.07
C ALA A 419 8.82 -3.77 -24.33
N GLY A 420 9.76 -3.04 -23.71
CA GLY A 420 11.00 -3.58 -23.14
C GLY A 420 10.98 -3.84 -21.63
N PHE A 421 9.86 -4.29 -21.05
CA PHE A 421 9.81 -4.59 -19.60
C PHE A 421 10.79 -5.72 -19.24
N ALA A 422 11.65 -5.46 -18.25
CA ALA A 422 12.57 -6.46 -17.72
C ALA A 422 11.84 -7.50 -16.86
N ASP A 423 10.74 -7.10 -16.23
CA ASP A 423 9.89 -7.98 -15.44
C ASP A 423 8.70 -8.57 -16.23
N PRO A 424 8.77 -9.84 -16.67
CA PRO A 424 7.64 -10.48 -17.37
C PRO A 424 6.34 -10.53 -16.54
N ARG A 425 6.39 -10.33 -15.22
CA ARG A 425 5.21 -10.30 -14.35
C ARG A 425 4.37 -9.03 -14.51
N MET A 426 4.91 -8.00 -15.16
CA MET A 426 4.20 -6.74 -15.46
C MET A 426 3.42 -6.80 -16.77
N THR A 427 3.56 -7.87 -17.56
CA THR A 427 2.88 -8.01 -18.84
C THR A 427 1.90 -9.18 -18.85
N THR A 428 0.75 -9.02 -19.48
CA THR A 428 -0.24 -10.09 -19.68
C THR A 428 -1.08 -9.84 -20.93
N ARG A 429 -1.49 -10.91 -21.63
CA ARG A 429 -2.54 -10.82 -22.66
C ARG A 429 -3.90 -11.32 -22.17
N ASP A 430 -3.98 -11.72 -20.89
CA ASP A 430 -5.21 -12.17 -20.25
C ASP A 430 -6.02 -10.96 -19.78
N PRO A 431 -7.16 -10.61 -20.42
CA PRO A 431 -7.99 -9.50 -19.98
C PRO A 431 -8.62 -9.74 -18.61
N GLU A 432 -8.80 -11.00 -18.19
CA GLU A 432 -9.27 -11.30 -16.84
C GLU A 432 -8.22 -10.94 -15.79
N ALA A 433 -6.93 -11.05 -16.09
CA ALA A 433 -5.87 -10.64 -15.19
C ALA A 433 -5.89 -9.13 -14.94
N LEU A 434 -6.06 -8.32 -16.00
CA LEU A 434 -6.25 -6.87 -15.87
C LEU A 434 -7.51 -6.54 -15.07
N ALA A 435 -8.64 -7.21 -15.36
CA ALA A 435 -9.89 -6.98 -14.63
C ALA A 435 -9.78 -7.35 -13.15
N ARG A 436 -9.06 -8.43 -12.80
CA ARG A 436 -8.77 -8.79 -11.41
C ARG A 436 -7.94 -7.72 -10.70
N VAL A 437 -6.93 -7.13 -11.34
CA VAL A 437 -6.17 -6.01 -10.76
C VAL A 437 -7.06 -4.79 -10.57
N PHE A 438 -7.85 -4.40 -11.58
CA PHE A 438 -8.80 -3.30 -11.49
C PHE A 438 -9.76 -3.48 -10.31
N VAL A 439 -10.40 -4.65 -10.21
CA VAL A 439 -11.36 -4.93 -9.13
C VAL A 439 -10.66 -4.93 -7.78
N THR A 440 -9.54 -5.63 -7.64
CA THR A 440 -8.90 -5.80 -6.34
C THR A 440 -8.16 -4.57 -5.83
N ILE A 441 -7.72 -3.67 -6.70
CA ILE A 441 -7.00 -2.45 -6.32
C ILE A 441 -7.89 -1.23 -6.40
N THR A 442 -8.37 -0.89 -7.59
CA THR A 442 -9.17 0.32 -7.82
C THR A 442 -10.50 0.23 -7.08
N LEU A 443 -11.23 -0.87 -7.28
CA LEU A 443 -12.59 -0.99 -6.73
C LEU A 443 -12.59 -1.38 -5.25
N HIS A 444 -11.88 -2.43 -4.86
CA HIS A 444 -11.85 -2.91 -3.48
C HIS A 444 -11.06 -1.99 -2.55
N LEU A 445 -9.78 -1.74 -2.84
CA LEU A 445 -8.90 -1.00 -1.93
C LEU A 445 -9.09 0.51 -2.03
N CYS A 446 -9.21 1.09 -3.22
CA CYS A 446 -9.21 2.54 -3.37
C CYS A 446 -10.61 3.15 -3.25
N ALA A 447 -11.68 2.45 -3.64
CA ALA A 447 -13.05 2.95 -3.55
C ALA A 447 -13.85 2.35 -2.38
N ALA A 448 -14.12 1.03 -2.42
CA ALA A 448 -15.04 0.40 -1.48
C ALA A 448 -14.53 0.42 -0.04
N ALA A 449 -13.24 0.13 0.20
CA ALA A 449 -12.66 0.21 1.55
C ALA A 449 -12.89 1.57 2.23
N LEU A 450 -12.88 2.68 1.46
CA LEU A 450 -13.22 4.00 2.00
C LEU A 450 -14.71 4.10 2.31
N ALA A 451 -15.60 3.66 1.43
CA ALA A 451 -17.05 3.69 1.69
C ALA A 451 -17.43 2.89 2.95
N PHE A 452 -16.87 1.69 3.12
CA PHE A 452 -17.04 0.88 4.33
C PHE A 452 -16.46 1.59 5.55
N GLY A 453 -15.24 2.13 5.45
CA GLY A 453 -14.60 2.83 6.56
C GLY A 453 -15.28 4.15 6.96
N LEU A 454 -15.88 4.88 6.01
CA LEU A 454 -16.72 6.06 6.27
C LEU A 454 -18.00 5.68 7.02
N ALA A 455 -18.65 4.59 6.62
CA ALA A 455 -19.86 4.10 7.28
C ALA A 455 -19.60 3.61 8.70
N GLU A 456 -18.49 2.90 8.93
CA GLU A 456 -18.07 2.46 10.27
C GLU A 456 -17.82 3.63 11.24
N ARG A 457 -17.46 4.80 10.71
CA ARG A 457 -17.24 6.04 11.48
C ARG A 457 -18.48 6.93 11.57
N GLY A 458 -19.58 6.55 10.93
CA GLY A 458 -20.81 7.35 10.89
C GLY A 458 -20.72 8.60 9.99
N LEU A 459 -19.72 8.68 9.11
CA LEU A 459 -19.46 9.86 8.27
C LEU A 459 -20.26 9.86 6.97
N LEU A 460 -20.60 8.67 6.45
CA LEU A 460 -21.43 8.51 5.27
C LEU A 460 -22.18 7.18 5.37
N PRO A 461 -23.51 7.13 5.18
CA PRO A 461 -24.23 5.86 5.16
C PRO A 461 -23.66 4.93 4.09
N LEU A 462 -23.42 3.66 4.44
CA LEU A 462 -22.78 2.69 3.54
C LEU A 462 -23.50 2.60 2.20
N ARG A 463 -24.83 2.58 2.23
CA ARG A 463 -25.66 2.52 1.02
C ARG A 463 -25.42 3.70 0.09
N THR A 464 -25.30 4.91 0.64
CA THR A 464 -24.98 6.12 -0.13
C THR A 464 -23.59 6.02 -0.74
N GLY A 465 -22.59 5.61 0.04
CA GLY A 465 -21.22 5.43 -0.47
C GLY A 465 -21.12 4.39 -1.58
N LEU A 466 -21.82 3.25 -1.45
CA LEU A 466 -21.86 2.22 -2.49
C LEU A 466 -22.62 2.66 -3.74
N ALA A 467 -23.71 3.42 -3.59
CA ALA A 467 -24.44 4.01 -4.73
C ALA A 467 -23.55 5.00 -5.49
N MET A 468 -22.82 5.88 -4.78
CA MET A 468 -21.86 6.80 -5.39
C MET A 468 -20.78 6.07 -6.20
N ILE A 469 -20.26 4.94 -5.69
CA ILE A 469 -19.29 4.10 -6.44
C ILE A 469 -19.95 3.50 -7.68
N ARG A 470 -21.14 2.91 -7.53
CA ARG A 470 -21.87 2.27 -8.64
C ARG A 470 -22.15 3.27 -9.76
N ASP A 471 -22.77 4.40 -9.43
CA ASP A 471 -23.21 5.39 -10.40
C ASP A 471 -22.04 6.02 -11.15
N ARG A 472 -20.93 6.29 -10.46
CA ARG A 472 -19.72 6.86 -11.07
C ARG A 472 -18.95 5.85 -11.91
N LEU A 473 -18.92 4.58 -11.49
CA LEU A 473 -18.34 3.52 -12.30
C LEU A 473 -19.18 3.30 -13.57
N ASP A 474 -20.51 3.27 -13.43
CA ASP A 474 -21.44 3.17 -14.55
C ASP A 474 -21.26 4.33 -15.54
N ALA A 475 -21.15 5.56 -15.05
CA ALA A 475 -20.91 6.75 -15.87
C ALA A 475 -19.53 6.76 -16.55
N ALA A 476 -18.51 6.16 -15.93
CA ALA A 476 -17.17 6.04 -16.52
C ALA A 476 -17.10 4.95 -17.62
N LEU A 477 -17.93 3.91 -17.51
CA LEU A 477 -18.02 2.82 -18.47
C LEU A 477 -18.88 3.22 -19.68
N GLY A 478 -18.28 3.21 -20.87
CA GLY A 478 -18.97 3.42 -22.14
C GLY A 478 -19.46 2.10 -22.77
N PRO A 479 -20.12 2.17 -23.94
CA PRO A 479 -20.60 0.99 -24.66
C PRO A 479 -19.51 -0.05 -24.98
N GLU A 480 -18.28 0.42 -25.24
CA GLU A 480 -17.12 -0.42 -25.56
C GLU A 480 -16.54 -1.15 -24.33
N ASP A 481 -16.93 -0.77 -23.11
CA ASP A 481 -16.40 -1.34 -21.86
C ASP A 481 -17.24 -2.51 -21.33
N ALA A 482 -18.04 -3.15 -22.19
CA ALA A 482 -18.93 -4.26 -21.82
C ALA A 482 -18.21 -5.38 -21.05
N PHE A 483 -16.96 -5.68 -21.41
CA PHE A 483 -16.14 -6.65 -20.68
C PHE A 483 -15.88 -6.23 -19.23
N LEU A 484 -15.37 -5.01 -19.02
CA LEU A 484 -15.07 -4.51 -17.67
C LEU A 484 -16.34 -4.37 -16.83
N ARG A 485 -17.45 -3.93 -17.45
CA ARG A 485 -18.78 -3.90 -16.81
C ARG A 485 -19.21 -5.29 -16.32
N SER A 486 -19.06 -6.31 -17.16
CA SER A 486 -19.40 -7.71 -16.83
C SER A 486 -18.56 -8.29 -15.68
N ARG A 487 -17.40 -7.71 -15.39
CA ARG A 487 -16.48 -8.10 -14.32
C ARG A 487 -16.56 -7.20 -13.08
N THR A 488 -17.38 -6.15 -13.14
CA THR A 488 -17.55 -5.17 -12.06
C THR A 488 -19.01 -5.05 -11.64
N LEU A 489 -19.81 -4.25 -12.35
CA LEU A 489 -21.20 -3.95 -11.97
C LEU A 489 -22.13 -5.16 -12.10
N ASP A 490 -21.92 -5.97 -13.13
CA ASP A 490 -22.83 -7.06 -13.47
C ASP A 490 -22.35 -8.43 -12.93
N ALA A 491 -21.13 -8.51 -12.41
CA ALA A 491 -20.57 -9.78 -11.90
C ALA A 491 -21.35 -10.29 -10.68
N ASP A 492 -21.66 -11.59 -10.60
CA ASP A 492 -22.33 -12.16 -9.41
C ASP A 492 -21.47 -12.04 -8.15
N ARG A 493 -20.17 -12.23 -8.31
CA ARG A 493 -19.15 -12.20 -7.25
C ARG A 493 -17.91 -11.46 -7.77
N LEU A 494 -17.19 -10.78 -6.88
CA LEU A 494 -15.98 -10.03 -7.22
C LEU A 494 -14.71 -10.79 -6.78
N PRO A 495 -13.65 -10.84 -7.59
CA PRO A 495 -12.38 -11.47 -7.21
C PRO A 495 -11.75 -10.81 -5.98
N THR A 496 -11.18 -11.62 -5.09
CA THR A 496 -10.46 -11.14 -3.89
C THR A 496 -8.98 -11.50 -3.95
N LYS A 497 -8.13 -10.82 -3.16
CA LYS A 497 -6.72 -11.21 -2.97
C LYS A 497 -6.56 -12.09 -1.74
N ALA A 498 -5.79 -13.17 -1.87
CA ALA A 498 -5.42 -14.05 -0.77
C ALA A 498 -4.03 -13.66 -0.21
N MET A 499 -3.98 -12.49 0.43
CA MET A 499 -2.73 -11.84 0.83
C MET A 499 -2.05 -12.53 2.02
N VAL A 500 -2.80 -13.01 3.02
CA VAL A 500 -2.21 -13.70 4.17
C VAL A 500 -1.68 -15.07 3.75
N THR A 501 -2.48 -15.75 2.93
CA THR A 501 -2.16 -17.06 2.36
C THR A 501 -0.87 -17.00 1.55
N ALA A 502 -0.75 -16.10 0.58
CA ALA A 502 0.45 -15.99 -0.26
C ALA A 502 1.61 -15.23 0.42
N GLY A 503 1.30 -14.27 1.30
CA GLY A 503 2.27 -13.39 1.95
C GLY A 503 3.07 -14.09 3.04
N THR A 504 2.42 -14.96 3.82
CA THR A 504 3.04 -15.60 4.99
C THR A 504 2.76 -17.10 5.11
N LEU A 505 1.50 -17.54 5.02
CA LEU A 505 1.12 -18.91 5.42
C LEU A 505 1.60 -20.01 4.47
N VAL A 506 1.34 -19.88 3.17
CA VAL A 506 1.51 -20.97 2.20
C VAL A 506 2.70 -20.68 1.28
N ASP A 507 3.53 -21.69 1.06
CA ASP A 507 4.69 -21.53 0.19
C ASP A 507 4.32 -21.24 -1.27
N LYS A 508 5.20 -20.49 -1.95
CA LYS A 508 5.04 -20.10 -3.35
C LYS A 508 4.89 -21.32 -4.28
N ALA A 509 5.63 -22.40 -4.03
CA ALA A 509 5.55 -23.62 -4.83
C ALA A 509 4.18 -24.31 -4.73
N ARG A 510 3.46 -24.13 -3.61
CA ARG A 510 2.13 -24.70 -3.38
C ARG A 510 1.00 -23.80 -3.86
N THR A 511 1.16 -22.48 -3.72
CA THR A 511 0.19 -21.51 -4.26
C THR A 511 0.27 -21.40 -5.78
N GLY A 512 1.39 -21.77 -6.40
CA GLY A 512 1.65 -21.59 -7.83
C GLY A 512 1.77 -20.13 -8.26
N ALA A 513 1.77 -19.19 -7.31
CA ALA A 513 1.76 -17.76 -7.59
C ALA A 513 3.12 -17.32 -8.15
N ALA A 514 3.16 -16.73 -9.36
CA ALA A 514 4.39 -16.11 -9.88
C ALA A 514 4.75 -14.83 -9.11
N ASP A 515 3.74 -14.10 -8.64
CA ASP A 515 3.80 -12.90 -7.81
C ASP A 515 2.79 -13.06 -6.66
N ILE A 516 3.27 -12.96 -5.41
CA ILE A 516 2.41 -13.10 -4.22
C ILE A 516 1.34 -12.01 -4.16
N ASN A 517 1.62 -10.83 -4.72
CA ASN A 517 0.69 -9.70 -4.72
C ASN A 517 -0.45 -9.91 -5.73
N LYS A 518 -0.29 -10.84 -6.68
CA LYS A 518 -1.29 -11.21 -7.69
C LYS A 518 -1.84 -12.62 -7.47
N HIS A 519 -1.82 -13.09 -6.21
CA HIS A 519 -2.51 -14.32 -5.81
C HIS A 519 -3.94 -14.01 -5.37
N TYR A 520 -4.90 -14.65 -6.03
CA TYR A 520 -6.33 -14.40 -5.84
C TYR A 520 -6.98 -15.53 -5.03
N GLY A 521 -7.85 -15.14 -4.09
CA GLY A 521 -8.62 -16.05 -3.27
C GLY A 521 -10.01 -16.33 -3.86
N PRO A 522 -10.86 -17.06 -3.11
CA PRO A 522 -12.26 -17.24 -3.48
C PRO A 522 -12.97 -15.89 -3.67
N PRO A 523 -13.85 -15.75 -4.65
CA PRO A 523 -14.51 -14.48 -4.90
C PRO A 523 -15.50 -14.14 -3.76
N GLY A 524 -15.68 -12.85 -3.52
CA GLY A 524 -16.56 -12.28 -2.51
C GLY A 524 -17.88 -11.79 -3.11
N PRO A 525 -18.86 -11.38 -2.27
CA PRO A 525 -20.09 -10.75 -2.75
C PRO A 525 -19.82 -9.49 -3.57
N ASN A 526 -20.63 -9.26 -4.60
CA ASN A 526 -20.65 -8.00 -5.29
C ASN A 526 -21.51 -6.99 -4.51
N TYR A 527 -20.88 -6.20 -3.66
CA TYR A 527 -21.56 -5.17 -2.86
C TYR A 527 -22.20 -4.04 -3.70
N LEU A 528 -22.02 -3.99 -5.02
CA LEU A 528 -22.65 -3.02 -5.91
C LEU A 528 -23.97 -3.51 -6.54
N ARG A 529 -24.30 -4.80 -6.46
CA ARG A 529 -25.51 -5.35 -7.11
C ARG A 529 -26.77 -5.19 -6.28
N ASP A 530 -26.67 -5.38 -4.96
CA ASP A 530 -27.82 -5.40 -4.07
C ASP A 530 -28.12 -4.02 -3.44
N ILE A 531 -27.95 -2.96 -4.22
CA ILE A 531 -28.36 -1.61 -3.83
C ILE A 531 -29.79 -1.45 -4.35
N GLU A 532 -30.79 -1.93 -3.60
CA GLU A 532 -32.19 -1.65 -3.95
C GLU A 532 -32.39 -0.13 -4.11
N PRO A 533 -33.26 0.35 -5.01
CA PRO A 533 -33.48 1.79 -5.19
C PRO A 533 -33.96 2.45 -3.89
N CYS A 534 -33.50 3.67 -3.59
CA CYS A 534 -34.19 4.51 -2.60
C CYS A 534 -35.60 4.76 -3.14
N SER A 535 -36.61 4.27 -2.43
CA SER A 535 -37.98 4.77 -2.57
C SER A 535 -38.07 6.23 -2.18
#